data_AF-A0A6C0JPU1-F1
#
_entry.id   AF-A0A6C0JPU1-F1
#
_cell.length_a   1.000
_cell.length_b   1.000
_cell.length_c   1.000
_cell.angle_alpha   90.00
_cell.angle_beta   90.00
_cell.angle_gamma   90.00
#
_symmetry.space_group_name_H-M   'P 1'
#
loop_
_entity.id
_entity.type
_entity.pdbx_description
1 polymer ?
#
loop_
_entity_poly.entity_id
_entity_poly.type
_entity_poly.pdbx_seq_one_letter_code
_entity_poly.pdbx_strand_id
1 'polypeptide(L)'
;MSNKYTIIKSKNGKSKKVVVEGVKKVLYKKDGSRKMYVVSKGKMMQLTKYKEMKKKQKQKQKQKQKSKNTQKKSKLNKKKSLKSKGGGRPRRNNY
;
A
#
# COMPACT_ATOMS: atom_id res chain seq x y z
N MET A 1 -25.74 17.82 24.39
CA MET A 1 -25.03 17.63 23.11
C MET A 1 -25.34 16.24 22.56
N SER A 2 -26.13 16.14 21.48
CA SER A 2 -26.35 14.85 20.81
C SER A 2 -25.14 14.52 19.93
N ASN A 3 -24.31 13.59 20.39
CA ASN A 3 -23.26 13.04 19.55
C ASN A 3 -23.92 12.22 18.44
N LYS A 4 -24.01 12.80 17.23
CA LYS A 4 -24.57 12.19 16.01
C LYS A 4 -24.00 10.79 15.68
N TYR A 5 -22.87 10.44 16.29
CA TYR A 5 -22.19 9.18 16.11
C TYR A 5 -21.92 8.52 17.47
N THR A 6 -22.23 7.24 17.55
CA THR A 6 -22.07 6.41 18.74
C THR A 6 -21.03 5.32 18.49
N ILE A 7 -20.19 5.02 19.50
CA ILE A 7 -19.21 3.94 19.42
C ILE A 7 -19.95 2.61 19.53
N ILE A 8 -19.65 1.70 18.60
CA ILE A 8 -20.19 0.35 18.67
C ILE A 8 -19.38 -0.43 19.69
N LYS A 9 -20.04 -0.94 20.73
CA LYS A 9 -19.43 -1.82 21.71
C LYS A 9 -19.51 -3.29 21.24
N SER A 10 -18.51 -4.08 21.61
CA SER A 10 -18.57 -5.55 21.52
C SER A 10 -19.32 -6.13 22.73
N LYS A 11 -19.57 -7.45 22.72
CA LYS A 11 -20.29 -8.16 23.80
C LYS A 11 -19.70 -7.90 25.19
N ASN A 12 -18.38 -7.70 25.27
CA ASN A 12 -17.64 -7.38 26.49
C ASN A 12 -17.63 -5.88 26.85
N GLY A 13 -18.47 -5.05 26.23
CA GLY A 13 -18.54 -3.60 26.49
C GLY A 13 -17.39 -2.76 25.93
N LYS A 14 -16.30 -3.39 25.44
CA LYS A 14 -15.17 -2.69 24.83
C LYS A 14 -15.55 -2.12 23.47
N SER A 15 -14.85 -1.09 23.01
CA SER A 15 -15.05 -0.51 21.68
C SER A 15 -14.73 -1.53 20.58
N LYS A 16 -15.69 -1.79 19.71
CA LYS A 16 -15.52 -2.70 18.57
C LYS A 16 -14.52 -2.09 17.60
N LYS A 17 -13.46 -2.84 17.30
CA LYS A 17 -12.43 -2.47 16.34
C LYS A 17 -12.56 -3.31 15.08
N VAL A 18 -12.30 -2.70 13.93
CA VAL A 18 -12.23 -3.39 12.64
C VAL A 18 -10.84 -3.18 12.05
N VAL A 19 -10.29 -4.23 11.45
CA VAL A 19 -9.04 -4.15 10.71
C VAL A 19 -9.38 -3.92 9.25
N VAL A 20 -8.85 -2.83 8.67
CA VAL A 20 -8.99 -2.56 7.24
C VAL A 20 -7.60 -2.41 6.65
N GLU A 21 -7.25 -3.33 5.76
CA GLU A 21 -5.98 -3.33 5.04
C GLU A 21 -4.73 -3.29 5.96
N GLY A 22 -4.85 -3.84 7.17
CA GLY A 22 -3.79 -3.88 8.19
C GLY A 22 -3.87 -2.79 9.27
N VAL A 23 -4.80 -1.83 9.12
CA VAL A 23 -4.97 -0.73 10.10
C VAL A 23 -6.17 -1.00 11.01
N LYS A 24 -5.95 -1.07 12.32
CA LYS A 24 -7.01 -1.16 13.34
C LYS A 24 -7.73 0.18 13.50
N LYS A 25 -9.06 0.20 13.41
CA LYS A 25 -9.92 1.37 13.58
C LYS A 25 -11.10 1.07 14.49
N VAL A 26 -11.51 2.04 15.31
CA VAL A 26 -12.74 1.96 16.11
C VAL A 26 -13.95 2.18 15.20
N LEU A 27 -15.00 1.39 15.42
CA LEU A 27 -16.22 1.43 14.63
C LEU A 27 -17.29 2.30 15.28
N TYR A 28 -17.89 3.17 14.49
CA TYR A 28 -18.96 4.07 14.90
C TYR A 28 -20.22 3.80 14.09
N LYS A 29 -21.39 4.02 14.70
CA LYS A 29 -22.70 4.07 14.06
C LYS A 29 -23.16 5.53 14.06
N LYS A 30 -23.88 5.94 13.01
CA LYS A 30 -24.58 7.22 12.99
C LYS A 30 -26.02 7.03 13.44
N ASP A 31 -26.53 7.90 14.29
CA ASP A 31 -27.91 7.82 14.73
C ASP A 31 -28.87 7.98 13.54
N GLY A 32 -29.94 7.17 13.53
CA GLY A 32 -30.87 7.09 12.39
C GLY A 32 -30.30 6.40 11.14
N SER A 33 -29.08 5.85 11.18
CA SER A 33 -28.51 5.13 10.03
C SER A 33 -27.98 3.74 10.42
N ARG A 34 -28.09 2.80 9.48
CA ARG A 34 -27.41 1.49 9.55
C ARG A 34 -25.97 1.54 9.04
N LYS A 35 -25.53 2.68 8.50
CA LYS A 35 -24.18 2.84 7.94
C LYS A 35 -23.13 2.92 9.05
N MET A 36 -22.00 2.27 8.80
CA MET A 36 -20.85 2.26 9.70
C MET A 36 -19.81 3.30 9.31
N TYR A 37 -19.15 3.86 10.31
CA TYR A 37 -18.17 4.92 10.17
C TYR A 37 -16.89 4.63 10.95
N VAL A 38 -15.80 5.25 10.51
CA VAL A 38 -14.48 5.23 11.16
C VAL A 38 -13.89 6.63 11.13
N VAL A 39 -13.07 6.95 12.14
CA VAL A 39 -12.33 8.22 12.16
C VAL A 39 -11.03 8.08 11.37
N SER A 40 -10.86 8.95 10.38
CA SER A 40 -9.67 9.04 9.54
C SER A 40 -9.30 10.51 9.33
N LYS A 41 -8.06 10.88 9.69
CA LYS A 41 -7.56 12.26 9.60
C LYS A 41 -8.47 13.29 10.30
N GLY A 42 -8.92 12.97 11.52
CA GLY A 42 -9.81 13.83 12.31
C GLY A 42 -11.26 13.93 11.82
N LYS A 43 -11.61 13.28 10.69
CA LYS A 43 -12.96 13.32 10.12
C LYS A 43 -13.64 11.96 10.16
N MET A 44 -14.95 11.97 10.35
CA MET A 44 -15.77 10.76 10.31
C MET A 44 -16.03 10.36 8.85
N MET A 45 -15.69 9.12 8.50
CA MET A 45 -15.84 8.63 7.13
C MET A 45 -16.54 7.27 7.11
N GLN A 46 -17.40 7.05 6.13
CA GLN A 46 -18.10 5.78 5.96
C GLN A 46 -17.08 4.63 5.73
N LEU A 47 -17.33 3.50 6.37
CA LEU A 47 -16.42 2.35 6.37
C LEU A 47 -16.14 1.82 4.94
N THR A 48 -17.16 1.80 4.07
CA THR A 48 -17.03 1.37 2.67
C THR A 48 -16.05 2.27 1.91
N LYS A 49 -16.23 3.59 2.00
CA LYS A 49 -15.34 4.60 1.42
C LYS A 49 -13.90 4.47 1.95
N TYR A 50 -13.74 4.18 3.25
CA TYR A 50 -12.42 3.92 3.83
C TYR A 50 -11.75 2.68 3.23
N LYS A 51 -12.49 1.57 3.08
CA LYS A 51 -11.98 0.34 2.47
C LYS A 51 -11.52 0.57 1.03
N GLU A 52 -12.35 1.22 0.21
CA GLU A 52 -12.01 1.54 -1.19
C GLU A 52 -10.76 2.42 -1.29
N MET A 53 -10.66 3.46 -0.47
CA MET A 53 -9.49 4.34 -0.43
C MET A 53 -8.22 3.56 -0.09
N LYS A 54 -8.27 2.66 0.91
CA LYS A 54 -7.12 1.86 1.32
C LYS A 54 -6.72 0.82 0.27
N LYS A 55 -7.68 0.20 -0.42
CA LYS A 55 -7.41 -0.68 -1.57
C LYS A 55 -6.69 0.05 -2.70
N LYS A 56 -7.19 1.24 -3.11
CA LYS A 56 -6.56 2.07 -4.14
C LYS A 56 -5.12 2.48 -3.76
N GLN A 57 -4.87 2.80 -2.49
CA GLN A 57 -3.51 3.13 -2.01
C GLN A 57 -2.54 1.94 -2.17
N LYS A 58 -2.97 0.72 -1.84
CA LYS A 58 -2.13 -0.48 -2.01
C LYS A 58 -1.83 -0.80 -3.47
N GLN A 59 -2.81 -0.64 -4.37
CA GLN A 59 -2.59 -0.86 -5.81
C GLN A 59 -1.54 0.11 -6.38
N LYS A 60 -1.60 1.39 -6.02
CA LYS A 60 -0.59 2.40 -6.41
C LYS A 60 0.82 2.03 -5.93
N GLN A 61 0.95 1.48 -4.73
CA GLN A 61 2.24 1.05 -4.19
C GLN A 61 2.80 -0.16 -4.96
N LYS A 62 1.96 -1.15 -5.27
CA LYS A 62 2.36 -2.32 -6.08
C LYS A 62 2.82 -1.92 -7.48
N GLN A 63 2.12 -0.98 -8.12
CA GLN A 63 2.49 -0.50 -9.46
C GLN A 63 3.84 0.25 -9.46
N LYS A 64 4.10 1.09 -8.44
CA LYS A 64 5.39 1.78 -8.26
C LYS A 64 6.56 0.83 -7.96
N GLN A 65 6.32 -0.28 -7.26
CA GLN A 65 7.36 -1.28 -7.03
C GLN A 65 7.69 -2.05 -8.32
N LYS A 66 6.67 -2.38 -9.12
CA LYS A 66 6.86 -3.10 -10.39
C LYS A 66 7.70 -2.28 -11.38
N SER A 67 7.49 -0.96 -11.46
CA SER A 67 8.26 -0.07 -12.35
C SER A 67 9.71 0.15 -11.89
N LYS A 68 9.98 0.21 -10.57
CA LYS A 68 11.36 0.28 -10.06
C LYS A 68 12.16 -0.99 -10.35
N ASN A 69 11.51 -2.16 -10.35
CA ASN A 69 12.19 -3.43 -10.56
C ASN A 69 12.54 -3.65 -12.05
N THR A 70 11.72 -3.19 -12.98
CA THR A 70 12.05 -3.20 -14.42
C THR A 70 13.20 -2.24 -14.76
N GLN A 71 13.26 -1.05 -14.14
CA GLN A 71 14.39 -0.12 -14.34
C GLN A 71 15.74 -0.64 -13.79
N LYS A 72 15.74 -1.42 -12.70
CA LYS A 72 16.98 -2.04 -12.20
C LYS A 72 17.50 -3.14 -13.13
N LYS A 73 16.61 -3.96 -13.70
CA LYS A 73 17.00 -5.04 -14.64
C LYS A 73 17.56 -4.49 -15.95
N SER A 74 17.02 -3.40 -16.50
CA SER A 74 17.54 -2.81 -17.74
C SER A 74 18.95 -2.20 -17.58
N LYS A 75 19.24 -1.56 -16.43
CA LYS A 75 20.60 -1.06 -16.13
C LYS A 75 21.64 -2.18 -15.97
N LEU A 76 21.24 -3.33 -15.43
CA LEU A 76 22.13 -4.48 -15.26
C LEU A 76 22.52 -5.10 -16.61
N ASN A 77 21.58 -5.22 -17.54
CA ASN A 77 21.85 -5.76 -18.88
C ASN A 77 22.72 -4.81 -19.72
N LYS A 78 22.54 -3.49 -19.61
CA LYS A 78 23.38 -2.49 -20.31
C LYS A 78 24.83 -2.48 -19.83
N LYS A 79 25.08 -2.79 -18.54
CA LYS A 79 26.46 -2.94 -18.02
C LYS A 79 27.14 -4.24 -18.48
N LYS A 80 26.38 -5.33 -18.67
CA LYS A 80 26.95 -6.59 -19.19
C LYS A 80 27.33 -6.49 -20.67
N SER A 81 26.55 -5.79 -21.49
CA SER A 81 26.84 -5.64 -22.94
C SER A 81 28.03 -4.72 -23.25
N LEU A 82 28.42 -3.83 -22.33
CA LEU A 82 29.57 -2.94 -22.51
C LEU A 82 30.89 -3.59 -22.08
N LYS A 83 30.86 -4.66 -21.29
CA LYS A 83 32.07 -5.33 -20.79
C LYS A 83 32.62 -6.41 -21.73
N SER A 84 31.86 -6.81 -22.74
CA SER A 84 32.22 -7.89 -23.67
C SER A 84 32.74 -7.41 -25.04
N LYS A 85 32.97 -6.10 -25.24
CA LYS A 85 33.41 -5.54 -26.53
C LYS A 85 34.81 -4.91 -26.55
N GLY A 86 35.56 -4.96 -25.45
CA GLY A 86 36.92 -4.40 -25.41
C GLY A 86 37.89 -5.32 -24.71
N GLY A 87 38.83 -5.91 -25.45
CA GLY A 87 40.02 -6.53 -24.86
C GLY A 87 40.35 -7.96 -25.29
N GLY A 88 40.20 -8.30 -26.58
CA GLY A 88 40.93 -9.43 -27.14
C GLY A 88 42.41 -9.03 -27.30
N ARG A 89 43.26 -9.39 -26.35
CA ARG A 89 44.72 -9.26 -26.48
C ARG A 89 45.19 -10.08 -27.68
N PRO A 90 45.93 -9.51 -28.65
CA PRO A 90 46.50 -10.30 -29.73
C PRO A 90 47.53 -11.30 -29.17
N ARG A 91 47.39 -12.57 -29.56
CA ARG A 91 48.36 -13.64 -29.28
C ARG A 91 49.67 -13.29 -30.00
N ARG A 92 50.73 -13.06 -29.22
CA ARG A 92 52.09 -12.89 -29.73
C ARG A 92 52.65 -14.29 -30.02
N ASN A 93 52.83 -14.61 -31.31
CA ASN A 93 53.57 -15.81 -31.71
C ASN A 93 55.07 -15.54 -31.54
N ASN A 94 55.76 -16.42 -30.82
CA ASN A 94 57.22 -16.47 -30.83
C ASN A 94 57.65 -17.53 -31.83
N TYR A 95 58.57 -17.13 -32.72
CA TYR A 95 59.38 -17.99 -33.58
C TYR A 95 60.32 -18.85 -32.74
#